data_AF-A0A2P7SAA5-F1
#
_entry.id   AF-A0A2P7SAA5-F1
#
_cell.length_a   1.000
_cell.length_b   1.000
_cell.length_c   1.000
_cell.angle_alpha   90.00
_cell.angle_beta   90.00
_cell.angle_gamma   90.00
#
_symmetry.space_group_name_H-M   'P 1'
#
loop_
_entity.id
_entity.type
_entity.pdbx_description
1 polymer ?
#
loop_
_entity_poly.entity_id
_entity_poly.type
_entity_poly.pdbx_seq_one_letter_code
_entity_poly.pdbx_strand_id
1 'polypeptide(L)'
;MSVEVGSKPNYGRRVMWLAFVVVILCGGYTLGWFYLADKLEAKAKTSLAELNRDGVVAECTNPVARGFPFRLGLFCDRVAFDDAKQGFSVSAGSFRSVGQVYDPAHLIAELDGPARIDTPRTEPFALDWDNLRASVRLARPLPERVSVEGHQLKASTVSGKSLATVDTFEGHMRPDGANIDLAGTFSNLLLDSSLVQGRTLPLLSGDTDFTINNGVELVGNRIQSLRGQSGTIRNLDLSTSEKTGISVTGPFSVDQDGLLDADLRVTVRDPQGLATVLGGVLPEKSREIQQGFMGLSILGPSPSLPLKIVKGKISLAFIKLGQVPPLQ
;
A
#
# COMPACT_ATOMS: atom_id res chain seq x y z
N MET A 1 12.04 -71.37 44.50
CA MET A 1 11.32 -70.12 44.77
C MET A 1 12.26 -68.98 44.43
N SER A 2 12.10 -68.43 43.23
CA SER A 2 12.95 -67.36 42.69
C SER A 2 12.10 -66.10 42.65
N VAL A 3 12.54 -65.04 43.34
CA VAL A 3 11.91 -63.71 43.25
C VAL A 3 12.92 -62.79 42.59
N GLU A 4 12.72 -62.49 41.31
CA GLU A 4 13.39 -61.40 40.61
C GLU A 4 12.91 -60.07 41.19
N VAL A 5 13.84 -59.30 41.76
CA VAL A 5 13.60 -57.94 42.23
C VAL A 5 13.73 -57.00 41.03
N GLY A 6 12.59 -56.57 40.49
CA GLY A 6 12.54 -55.58 39.41
C GLY A 6 13.18 -54.24 39.82
N SER A 7 14.23 -53.84 39.10
CA SER A 7 14.90 -52.56 39.24
C SER A 7 13.93 -51.39 39.00
N LYS A 8 13.65 -50.59 40.04
CA LYS A 8 12.85 -49.35 39.92
C LYS A 8 13.56 -48.37 38.97
N PRO A 9 12.89 -47.82 37.94
CA PRO A 9 13.51 -46.84 37.05
C PRO A 9 13.91 -45.58 37.83
N ASN A 10 15.13 -45.10 37.63
CA ASN A 10 15.70 -43.97 38.38
C ASN A 10 15.17 -42.62 37.83
N TYR A 11 13.90 -42.29 38.11
CA TYR A 11 13.21 -41.12 37.57
C TYR A 11 13.90 -39.79 37.93
N GLY A 12 14.44 -39.64 39.15
CA GLY A 12 15.10 -38.39 39.58
C GLY A 12 16.35 -38.02 38.78
N ARG A 13 17.20 -39.01 38.45
CA ARG A 13 18.40 -38.77 37.62
C ARG A 13 18.04 -38.40 36.18
N ARG A 14 16.96 -38.99 35.64
CA ARG A 14 16.44 -38.67 34.31
C ARG A 14 15.83 -37.27 34.27
N VAL A 15 15.09 -36.87 35.31
CA VAL A 15 14.53 -35.51 35.44
C VAL A 15 15.63 -34.46 35.59
N MET A 16 16.67 -34.72 36.40
CA MET A 16 17.81 -33.79 36.52
C MET A 16 18.59 -33.66 35.21
N TRP A 17 18.81 -34.76 34.50
CA TRP A 17 19.48 -34.72 33.20
C TRP A 17 18.64 -33.97 32.16
N LEU A 18 17.32 -34.19 32.14
CA LEU A 18 16.39 -33.43 31.30
C LEU A 18 16.42 -31.94 31.65
N ALA A 19 16.39 -31.59 32.94
CA ALA A 19 16.50 -30.20 33.38
C ALA A 19 17.82 -29.55 32.94
N PHE A 20 18.95 -30.27 33.06
CA PHE A 20 20.25 -29.80 32.59
C PHE A 20 20.27 -29.57 31.07
N VAL A 21 19.74 -30.51 30.29
CA VAL A 21 19.63 -30.37 28.83
C VAL A 21 18.73 -29.18 28.47
N VAL A 22 17.59 -29.02 29.14
CA VAL A 22 16.70 -27.87 28.93
C VAL A 22 17.41 -26.56 29.24
N VAL A 23 18.17 -26.48 30.35
CA VAL A 23 18.95 -25.29 30.69
C VAL A 23 20.00 -24.98 29.62
N ILE A 24 20.71 -26.00 29.11
CA ILE A 24 21.67 -25.81 28.01
C ILE A 24 20.96 -25.31 26.74
N LEU A 25 19.83 -25.91 26.37
CA LEU A 25 19.08 -25.49 25.19
C LEU A 25 18.56 -24.06 25.32
N CYS A 26 17.98 -23.70 26.47
CA CYS A 26 17.54 -22.33 26.76
C CYS A 26 18.72 -21.34 26.78
N GLY A 27 19.85 -21.72 27.37
CA GLY A 27 21.05 -20.90 27.40
C GLY A 27 21.64 -20.68 26.00
N GLY A 28 21.77 -21.75 25.22
CA GLY A 28 22.24 -21.69 23.83
C GLY A 28 21.30 -20.87 22.94
N TYR A 29 19.99 -21.04 23.09
CA TYR A 29 18.99 -20.24 22.38
C TYR A 29 19.10 -18.75 22.73
N THR A 30 19.22 -18.44 24.01
CA THR A 30 19.36 -17.06 24.50
C THR A 30 20.61 -16.40 23.92
N LEU A 31 21.76 -17.07 24.01
CA LEU A 31 23.00 -16.58 23.41
C LEU A 31 22.89 -16.41 21.89
N GLY A 32 22.28 -17.38 21.20
CA GLY A 32 22.05 -17.32 19.76
C GLY A 32 21.16 -16.15 19.36
N TRP A 33 20.09 -15.87 20.11
CA TRP A 33 19.19 -14.75 19.85
C TRP A 33 19.90 -13.41 20.00
N PHE A 34 20.64 -13.20 21.10
CA PHE A 34 21.38 -11.95 21.30
C PHE A 34 22.49 -11.75 20.25
N TYR A 35 23.16 -12.83 19.83
CA TYR A 35 24.12 -12.75 18.73
C TYR A 35 23.46 -12.30 17.40
N LEU A 36 22.27 -12.81 17.08
CA LEU A 36 21.52 -12.39 15.88
C LEU A 36 21.00 -10.94 16.00
N ALA A 37 20.62 -10.51 17.21
CA ALA A 37 20.22 -9.13 17.50
C ALA A 37 21.37 -8.14 17.24
N ASP A 38 22.56 -8.42 17.77
CA ASP A 38 23.75 -7.59 17.53
C ASP A 38 24.12 -7.53 16.04
N LYS A 39 24.02 -8.66 15.33
CA LYS A 39 24.27 -8.72 13.89
C LYS A 39 23.25 -7.91 13.09
N LEU A 40 21.98 -7.92 13.49
CA LEU A 40 20.93 -7.13 12.86
C LEU A 40 21.22 -5.63 13.03
N GLU A 41 21.53 -5.18 14.25
CA GLU A 41 21.87 -3.78 14.50
C GLU A 41 23.10 -3.32 13.72
N ALA A 42 24.17 -4.13 13.73
CA ALA A 42 25.39 -3.81 13.00
C ALA A 42 25.13 -3.70 11.49
N LYS A 43 24.35 -4.63 10.93
CA LYS A 43 23.99 -4.61 9.51
C LYS A 43 23.13 -3.40 9.16
N ALA A 44 22.16 -3.05 10.01
CA ALA A 44 21.33 -1.86 9.82
C ALA A 44 22.17 -0.58 9.80
N LYS A 45 23.11 -0.42 10.75
CA LYS A 45 24.04 0.72 10.79
C LYS A 45 24.91 0.80 9.53
N THR A 46 25.46 -0.32 9.07
CA THR A 46 26.26 -0.37 7.84
C THR A 46 25.42 0.00 6.62
N SER A 47 24.21 -0.55 6.48
CA SER A 47 23.33 -0.23 5.35
C SER A 47 22.92 1.25 5.34
N LEU A 48 22.59 1.83 6.50
CA LEU A 48 22.31 3.28 6.59
C LEU A 48 23.54 4.11 6.18
N ALA A 49 24.74 3.72 6.60
CA ALA A 49 25.98 4.40 6.19
C ALA A 49 26.26 4.28 4.68
N GLU A 50 25.84 3.18 4.04
CA GLU A 50 25.92 3.00 2.59
C GLU A 50 24.89 3.84 1.84
N LEU A 51 23.66 3.97 2.37
CA LEU A 51 22.64 4.88 1.85
C LEU A 51 23.05 6.35 1.97
N ASN A 52 23.81 6.70 3.01
CA ASN A 52 24.23 8.07 3.30
C ASN A 52 25.36 8.59 2.39
N ARG A 53 25.42 8.09 1.16
CA ARG A 53 26.35 8.51 0.12
C ARG A 53 25.61 9.38 -0.89
N ASP A 54 26.38 10.12 -1.68
CA ASP A 54 25.88 10.87 -2.84
C ASP A 54 24.77 11.90 -2.53
N GLY A 55 24.79 12.52 -1.35
CA GLY A 55 23.88 13.63 -0.99
C GLY A 55 22.51 13.20 -0.46
N VAL A 56 22.34 11.91 -0.17
CA VAL A 56 21.18 11.36 0.54
C VAL A 56 21.56 11.11 2.00
N VAL A 57 20.66 11.37 2.94
CA VAL A 57 20.82 11.09 4.37
C VAL A 57 19.56 10.37 4.89
N ALA A 58 19.68 9.07 5.11
CA ALA A 58 18.74 8.24 5.84
C ALA A 58 19.18 8.09 7.30
N GLU A 59 18.25 8.30 8.22
CA GLU A 59 18.45 8.20 9.66
C GLU A 59 17.41 7.25 10.28
N CYS A 60 17.89 6.35 11.13
CA CYS A 60 17.10 5.63 12.11
C CYS A 60 17.69 6.00 13.48
N THR A 61 16.96 6.78 14.26
CA THR A 61 17.42 7.26 15.57
C THR A 61 17.36 6.12 16.59
N ASN A 62 18.46 5.89 17.32
CA ASN A 62 18.60 4.83 18.33
C ASN A 62 18.19 3.42 17.84
N PRO A 63 18.84 2.89 16.78
CA PRO A 63 18.53 1.57 16.25
C PRO A 63 18.81 0.50 17.31
N VAL A 64 17.79 -0.26 17.67
CA VAL A 64 17.89 -1.37 18.64
C VAL A 64 17.13 -2.60 18.16
N ALA A 65 17.73 -3.76 18.31
CA ALA A 65 17.09 -5.03 18.04
C ALA A 65 16.29 -5.50 19.28
N ARG A 66 15.01 -5.82 19.08
CA ARG A 66 14.11 -6.32 20.16
C ARG A 66 13.30 -7.53 19.67
N GLY A 67 12.60 -8.18 20.60
CA GLY A 67 11.62 -9.24 20.28
C GLY A 67 11.84 -10.59 20.95
N PHE A 68 12.83 -10.73 21.83
CA PHE A 68 13.09 -11.98 22.53
C PHE A 68 11.82 -12.49 23.26
N PRO A 69 11.56 -13.81 23.24
CA PRO A 69 12.32 -14.86 22.57
C PRO A 69 11.87 -15.15 21.14
N PHE A 70 10.66 -14.81 20.73
CA PHE A 70 10.04 -15.38 19.51
C PHE A 70 10.06 -14.47 18.28
N ARG A 71 10.52 -13.23 18.44
CA ARG A 71 10.60 -12.23 17.37
C ARG A 71 12.01 -11.66 17.31
N LEU A 72 12.37 -11.18 16.14
CA LEU A 72 13.58 -10.41 15.95
C LEU A 72 13.25 -9.25 15.02
N GLY A 73 13.56 -8.04 15.46
CA GLY A 73 13.08 -6.84 14.81
C GLY A 73 13.91 -5.62 15.14
N LEU A 74 14.00 -4.67 14.20
CA LEU A 74 14.70 -3.40 14.39
C LEU A 74 13.70 -2.30 14.76
N PHE A 75 14.02 -1.54 15.81
CA PHE A 75 13.22 -0.45 16.33
C PHE A 75 14.04 0.85 16.28
N CYS A 76 13.42 1.91 15.79
CA CYS A 76 13.95 3.26 15.77
C CYS A 76 12.96 4.19 16.49
N ASP A 77 13.46 5.15 17.26
CA ASP A 77 12.60 6.13 17.93
C ASP A 77 12.01 7.13 16.93
N ARG A 78 12.75 7.42 15.86
CA ARG A 78 12.41 8.31 14.75
C ARG A 78 13.09 7.81 13.47
N VAL A 79 12.46 8.06 12.33
CA VAL A 79 13.11 7.88 11.01
C VAL A 79 13.10 9.18 10.22
N ALA A 80 14.15 9.40 9.44
CA ALA A 80 14.25 10.53 8.54
C ALA A 80 14.97 10.15 7.25
N PHE A 81 14.62 10.84 6.18
CA PHE A 81 15.22 10.72 4.87
C PHE A 81 15.33 12.11 4.27
N ASP A 82 16.53 12.51 3.88
CA ASP A 82 16.82 13.79 3.22
C ASP A 82 17.55 13.49 1.91
N ASP A 83 17.06 14.03 0.81
CA ASP A 83 17.73 14.06 -0.48
C ASP A 83 18.02 15.52 -0.86
N ALA A 84 19.24 15.95 -0.55
CA ALA A 84 19.69 17.32 -0.80
C ALA A 84 19.73 17.67 -2.30
N LYS A 85 19.88 16.68 -3.19
CA LYS A 85 19.88 16.92 -4.64
C LYS A 85 18.48 17.24 -5.16
N GLN A 86 17.46 16.62 -4.57
CA GLN A 86 16.06 16.84 -4.92
C GLN A 86 15.37 17.90 -4.05
N GLY A 87 16.03 18.35 -2.97
CA GLY A 87 15.46 19.27 -1.98
C GLY A 87 14.32 18.64 -1.17
N PHE A 88 14.28 17.31 -1.11
CA PHE A 88 13.17 16.56 -0.56
C PHE A 88 13.56 16.00 0.81
N SER A 89 12.75 16.26 1.84
CA SER A 89 12.97 15.63 3.14
C SER A 89 11.67 15.06 3.71
N VAL A 90 11.78 13.91 4.36
CA VAL A 90 10.70 13.22 5.05
C VAL A 90 11.20 12.83 6.43
N SER A 91 10.40 13.09 7.45
CA SER A 91 10.62 12.54 8.78
C SER A 91 9.33 11.97 9.31
N ALA A 92 9.40 10.93 10.14
CA ALA A 92 8.26 10.30 10.79
C ALA A 92 8.64 9.86 12.20
N GLY A 93 7.64 9.41 12.97
CA GLY A 93 7.81 8.92 14.33
C GLY A 93 8.53 7.58 14.40
N SER A 94 8.23 6.82 15.43
CA SER A 94 8.90 5.54 15.69
C SER A 94 8.63 4.52 14.59
N PHE A 95 9.67 3.78 14.23
CA PHE A 95 9.61 2.70 13.26
C PHE A 95 9.90 1.38 13.94
N ARG A 96 9.11 0.35 13.60
CA ARG A 96 9.26 -1.00 14.16
C ARG A 96 9.19 -1.98 13.02
N SER A 97 10.16 -2.89 12.94
CA SER A 97 10.11 -4.04 12.04
C SER A 97 10.19 -5.30 12.86
N VAL A 98 9.50 -6.37 12.45
CA VAL A 98 9.48 -7.66 13.13
C VAL A 98 9.43 -8.79 12.11
N GLY A 99 10.31 -9.77 12.30
CA GLY A 99 10.19 -11.13 11.76
C GLY A 99 10.01 -12.14 12.88
N GLN A 100 9.25 -13.21 12.61
CA GLN A 100 9.05 -14.30 13.57
C GLN A 100 10.19 -15.32 13.42
N VAL A 101 10.74 -15.81 14.53
CA VAL A 101 11.86 -16.79 14.48
C VAL A 101 11.44 -18.09 13.78
N TYR A 102 10.17 -18.48 13.91
CA TYR A 102 9.58 -19.66 13.27
C TYR A 102 8.96 -19.39 11.88
N ASP A 103 8.88 -18.13 11.46
CA ASP A 103 8.44 -17.72 10.12
C ASP A 103 9.26 -16.51 9.63
N PRO A 104 10.56 -16.71 9.31
CA PRO A 104 11.46 -15.61 8.97
C PRO A 104 11.16 -14.99 7.60
N ALA A 105 10.32 -15.63 6.77
CA ALA A 105 9.91 -15.11 5.48
C ALA A 105 8.82 -14.05 5.61
N HIS A 106 8.08 -14.02 6.73
CA HIS A 106 7.04 -13.03 6.98
C HIS A 106 7.57 -11.89 7.83
N LEU A 107 7.70 -10.71 7.20
CA LEU A 107 8.12 -9.49 7.86
C LEU A 107 6.97 -8.51 7.96
N ILE A 108 6.87 -7.84 9.09
CA ILE A 108 5.91 -6.78 9.37
C ILE A 108 6.68 -5.53 9.74
N ALA A 109 6.24 -4.38 9.25
CA ALA A 109 6.74 -3.08 9.64
C ALA A 109 5.58 -2.17 10.06
N GLU A 110 5.80 -1.36 11.07
CA GLU A 110 4.87 -0.34 11.57
C GLU A 110 5.62 0.99 11.64
N LEU A 111 4.94 2.06 11.27
CA LEU A 111 5.48 3.41 11.32
C LEU A 111 4.48 4.32 12.02
N ASP A 112 4.94 5.09 13.00
CA ASP A 112 4.09 6.04 13.71
C ASP A 112 4.13 7.43 13.07
N GLY A 113 2.98 8.09 13.08
CA GLY A 113 2.86 9.50 12.77
C GLY A 113 3.37 10.40 13.92
N PRO A 114 3.43 11.72 13.68
CA PRO A 114 3.18 12.36 12.39
C PRO A 114 4.42 12.26 11.49
N ALA A 115 4.21 12.15 10.18
CA ALA A 115 5.23 12.44 9.18
C ALA A 115 5.19 13.89 8.74
N ARG A 116 6.36 14.48 8.51
CA ARG A 116 6.53 15.77 7.86
C ARG A 116 7.24 15.58 6.53
N ILE A 117 6.69 16.18 5.48
CA ILE A 117 7.23 16.13 4.13
C ILE A 117 7.54 17.56 3.70
N ASP A 118 8.79 17.81 3.37
CA ASP A 118 9.28 19.05 2.78
C ASP A 118 9.72 18.78 1.34
N THR A 119 9.29 19.64 0.43
CA THR A 119 9.57 19.53 -1.00
C THR A 119 9.60 20.92 -1.61
N PRO A 120 10.49 21.20 -2.57
CA PRO A 120 10.61 22.53 -3.15
C PRO A 120 9.39 22.92 -4.01
N ARG A 121 8.52 21.96 -4.36
CA ARG A 121 7.38 22.20 -5.28
C ARG A 121 6.10 22.63 -4.57
N THR A 122 5.96 22.35 -3.28
CA THR A 122 4.74 22.63 -2.52
C THR A 122 5.09 23.17 -1.14
N GLU A 123 4.13 23.83 -0.49
CA GLU A 123 4.28 24.12 0.94
C GLU A 123 4.52 22.80 1.70
N PRO A 124 5.40 22.79 2.71
CA PRO A 124 5.57 21.62 3.55
C PRO A 124 4.23 21.21 4.18
N PHE A 125 4.02 19.91 4.31
CA PHE A 125 2.79 19.37 4.86
C PHE A 125 3.08 18.22 5.82
N ALA A 126 2.14 18.00 6.73
CA ALA A 126 2.17 16.94 7.72
C ALA A 126 1.12 15.89 7.39
N LEU A 127 1.49 14.62 7.56
CA LEU A 127 0.61 13.48 7.52
C LEU A 127 0.56 12.88 8.93
N ASP A 128 -0.64 12.62 9.43
CA ASP A 128 -0.86 11.98 10.72
C ASP A 128 -1.81 10.81 10.56
N TRP A 129 -1.64 9.76 11.36
CA TRP A 129 -2.44 8.54 11.27
C TRP A 129 -2.43 7.79 12.61
N ASP A 130 -3.47 6.99 12.85
CA ASP A 130 -3.58 6.20 14.07
C ASP A 130 -2.74 4.91 13.99
N ASN A 131 -2.74 4.27 12.82
CA ASN A 131 -1.97 3.07 12.53
C ASN A 131 -1.55 3.05 11.07
N LEU A 132 -0.28 2.73 10.82
CA LEU A 132 0.25 2.43 9.50
C LEU A 132 1.14 1.19 9.59
N ARG A 133 0.77 0.16 8.84
CA ARG A 133 1.45 -1.12 8.84
C ARG A 133 1.71 -1.61 7.42
N ALA A 134 2.88 -2.19 7.22
CA ALA A 134 3.25 -2.91 6.02
C ALA A 134 3.59 -4.36 6.37
N SER A 135 3.31 -5.29 5.46
CA SER A 135 3.77 -6.67 5.58
C SER A 135 4.27 -7.20 4.25
N VAL A 136 5.27 -8.07 4.32
CA VAL A 136 5.83 -8.74 3.14
C VAL A 136 6.08 -10.20 3.45
N ARG A 137 5.77 -11.07 2.49
CA ARG A 137 6.15 -12.48 2.52
C ARG A 137 7.24 -12.72 1.48
N LEU A 138 8.47 -12.83 1.96
CA LEU A 138 9.66 -12.96 1.14
C LEU A 138 9.64 -14.26 0.34
N ALA A 139 9.85 -14.14 -0.97
CA ALA A 139 10.05 -15.23 -1.91
C ALA A 139 10.95 -14.75 -3.06
N ARG A 140 11.28 -15.64 -4.00
CA ARG A 140 12.05 -15.32 -5.20
C ARG A 140 11.25 -15.73 -6.45
N PRO A 141 11.33 -14.97 -7.57
CA PRO A 141 12.13 -13.75 -7.76
C PRO A 141 11.56 -12.49 -7.09
N LEU A 142 10.26 -12.50 -6.76
CA LEU A 142 9.57 -11.44 -6.04
C LEU A 142 8.90 -12.01 -4.78
N PRO A 143 8.54 -11.15 -3.81
CA PRO A 143 7.71 -11.54 -2.68
C PRO A 143 6.39 -12.17 -3.12
N GLU A 144 5.90 -13.17 -2.38
CA GLU A 144 4.58 -13.78 -2.60
C GLU A 144 3.44 -12.79 -2.36
N ARG A 145 3.64 -11.86 -1.42
CA ARG A 145 2.67 -10.83 -1.09
C ARG A 145 3.37 -9.62 -0.47
N VAL A 146 2.94 -8.43 -0.87
CA VAL A 146 3.22 -7.16 -0.20
C VAL A 146 1.88 -6.53 0.15
N SER A 147 1.75 -6.03 1.37
CA SER A 147 0.55 -5.33 1.82
C SER A 147 0.93 -4.07 2.59
N VAL A 148 0.12 -3.03 2.45
CA VAL A 148 0.14 -1.82 3.27
C VAL A 148 -1.29 -1.54 3.70
N GLU A 149 -1.49 -1.23 4.97
CA GLU A 149 -2.78 -0.90 5.57
C GLU A 149 -2.61 0.28 6.53
N GLY A 150 -3.61 1.15 6.59
CA GLY A 150 -3.59 2.25 7.54
C GLY A 150 -4.97 2.82 7.86
N HIS A 151 -5.03 3.54 8.98
CA HIS A 151 -6.25 4.06 9.56
C HIS A 151 -6.12 5.55 9.93
N GLN A 152 -7.21 6.28 9.72
CA GLN A 152 -7.38 7.68 10.12
C GLN A 152 -6.27 8.60 9.61
N LEU A 153 -5.91 8.48 8.33
CA LEU A 153 -4.90 9.32 7.70
C LEU A 153 -5.43 10.75 7.55
N LYS A 154 -4.67 11.73 8.01
CA LYS A 154 -4.97 13.15 7.94
C LYS A 154 -3.79 13.87 7.31
N ALA A 155 -4.04 14.59 6.23
CA ALA A 155 -3.07 15.49 5.62
C ALA A 155 -3.40 16.92 6.02
N SER A 156 -2.38 17.69 6.42
CA SER A 156 -2.53 19.09 6.82
C SER A 156 -1.31 19.91 6.41
N THR A 157 -1.50 21.21 6.16
CA THR A 157 -0.38 22.15 6.01
C THR A 157 0.37 22.29 7.34
N VAL A 158 1.60 22.82 7.32
CA VAL A 158 2.32 23.15 8.57
C VAL A 158 1.56 24.15 9.44
N SER A 159 0.73 25.01 8.85
CA SER A 159 -0.15 25.93 9.58
C SER A 159 -1.33 25.26 10.29
N GLY A 160 -1.53 23.95 10.09
CA GLY A 160 -2.62 23.17 10.70
C GLY A 160 -3.92 23.15 9.89
N LYS A 161 -3.97 23.79 8.71
CA LYS A 161 -5.12 23.66 7.81
C LYS A 161 -5.22 22.22 7.31
N SER A 162 -6.34 21.56 7.58
CA SER A 162 -6.67 20.23 7.03
C SER A 162 -6.79 20.29 5.50
N LEU A 163 -6.17 19.32 4.83
CA LEU A 163 -6.13 19.20 3.37
C LEU A 163 -6.90 17.97 2.89
N ALA A 164 -6.75 16.85 3.59
CA ALA A 164 -7.45 15.61 3.25
C ALA A 164 -7.58 14.71 4.49
N THR A 165 -8.62 13.90 4.54
CA THR A 165 -8.76 12.83 5.53
C THR A 165 -9.22 11.54 4.86
N VAL A 166 -8.76 10.39 5.36
CA VAL A 166 -9.15 9.04 4.93
C VAL A 166 -9.32 8.17 6.18
N ASP A 167 -10.43 7.43 6.25
CA ASP A 167 -10.71 6.58 7.41
C ASP A 167 -9.89 5.29 7.38
N THR A 168 -9.89 4.61 6.24
CA THR A 168 -9.10 3.40 6.01
C THR A 168 -8.49 3.42 4.62
N PHE A 169 -7.30 2.86 4.47
CA PHE A 169 -6.71 2.59 3.17
C PHE A 169 -5.89 1.31 3.22
N GLU A 170 -5.97 0.53 2.14
CA GLU A 170 -5.26 -0.73 2.00
C GLU A 170 -4.72 -0.87 0.58
N GLY A 171 -3.58 -1.53 0.45
CA GLY A 171 -2.95 -1.83 -0.82
C GLY A 171 -2.26 -3.18 -0.75
N HIS A 172 -2.45 -3.99 -1.78
CA HIS A 172 -1.91 -5.34 -1.87
C HIS A 172 -1.30 -5.59 -3.24
N MET A 173 -0.17 -6.29 -3.26
CA MET A 173 0.47 -6.79 -4.46
C MET A 173 0.76 -8.28 -4.27
N ARG A 174 0.51 -9.08 -5.30
CA ARG A 174 0.98 -10.47 -5.36
C ARG A 174 1.32 -10.87 -6.80
N PRO A 175 2.32 -11.73 -7.03
CA PRO A 175 2.51 -12.38 -8.32
C PRO A 175 1.37 -13.35 -8.64
N ASP A 176 1.00 -13.45 -9.92
CA ASP A 176 0.13 -14.49 -10.48
C ASP A 176 0.79 -15.06 -11.76
N GLY A 177 1.57 -16.12 -11.61
CA GLY A 177 2.46 -16.61 -12.67
C GLY A 177 3.48 -15.55 -13.06
N ALA A 178 3.48 -15.13 -14.34
CA ALA A 178 4.32 -14.03 -14.84
C ALA A 178 3.71 -12.64 -14.59
N ASN A 179 2.43 -12.58 -14.22
CA ASN A 179 1.68 -11.36 -14.02
C ASN A 179 1.82 -10.85 -12.58
N ILE A 180 1.36 -9.64 -12.34
CA ILE A 180 1.17 -9.11 -10.99
C ILE A 180 -0.28 -8.66 -10.82
N ASP A 181 -0.88 -9.10 -9.73
CA ASP A 181 -2.13 -8.58 -9.21
C ASP A 181 -1.86 -7.42 -8.25
N LEU A 182 -2.60 -6.33 -8.44
CA LEU A 182 -2.62 -5.16 -7.56
C LEU A 182 -4.05 -4.95 -7.09
N ALA A 183 -4.26 -4.86 -5.78
CA ALA A 183 -5.55 -4.50 -5.21
C ALA A 183 -5.39 -3.33 -4.24
N GLY A 184 -6.42 -2.52 -4.08
CA GLY A 184 -6.40 -1.44 -3.10
C GLY A 184 -7.79 -0.90 -2.79
N THR A 185 -7.95 -0.39 -1.57
CA THR A 185 -9.22 0.17 -1.10
C THR A 185 -8.96 1.45 -0.33
N PHE A 186 -9.94 2.35 -0.31
CA PHE A 186 -9.98 3.44 0.63
C PHE A 186 -11.42 3.79 0.99
N SER A 187 -11.63 4.30 2.21
CA SER A 187 -12.94 4.72 2.68
C SER A 187 -12.96 6.16 3.17
N ASN A 188 -14.09 6.83 2.91
CA ASN A 188 -14.41 8.16 3.44
C ASN A 188 -13.31 9.21 3.20
N LEU A 189 -12.72 9.21 2.01
CA LEU A 189 -11.83 10.26 1.55
C LEU A 189 -12.59 11.59 1.50
N LEU A 190 -12.15 12.55 2.30
CA LEU A 190 -12.57 13.95 2.25
C LEU A 190 -11.42 14.79 1.74
N LEU A 191 -11.67 15.68 0.78
CA LEU A 191 -10.68 16.58 0.22
C LEU A 191 -11.10 18.03 0.49
N ASP A 192 -10.15 18.85 0.95
CA ASP A 192 -10.35 20.28 1.06
C ASP A 192 -10.50 20.90 -0.33
N SER A 193 -11.38 21.88 -0.42
CA SER A 193 -11.70 22.58 -1.67
C SER A 193 -10.47 23.18 -2.37
N SER A 194 -9.41 23.54 -1.63
CA SER A 194 -8.17 24.05 -2.22
C SER A 194 -7.43 23.04 -3.10
N LEU A 195 -7.62 21.74 -2.88
CA LEU A 195 -7.03 20.68 -3.70
C LEU A 195 -7.80 20.44 -5.00
N VAL A 196 -9.03 20.94 -5.09
CA VAL A 196 -9.99 20.60 -6.15
C VAL A 196 -10.62 21.84 -6.76
N GLN A 197 -9.80 22.87 -6.97
CA GLN A 197 -10.17 24.12 -7.65
C GLN A 197 -11.39 24.83 -7.03
N GLY A 198 -11.50 24.81 -5.70
CA GLY A 198 -12.59 25.43 -4.94
C GLY A 198 -13.90 24.63 -4.93
N ARG A 199 -13.91 23.41 -5.49
CA ARG A 199 -15.10 22.54 -5.52
C ARG A 199 -15.26 21.81 -4.19
N THR A 200 -16.49 21.56 -3.79
CA THR A 200 -16.80 20.71 -2.63
C THR A 200 -17.09 19.30 -3.12
N LEU A 201 -16.21 18.35 -2.81
CA LEU A 201 -16.45 16.94 -3.10
C LEU A 201 -17.18 16.26 -1.93
N PRO A 202 -18.05 15.27 -2.19
CA PRO A 202 -18.59 14.41 -1.14
C PRO A 202 -17.48 13.52 -0.55
N LEU A 203 -17.81 12.78 0.51
CA LEU A 203 -16.98 11.65 0.94
C LEU A 203 -16.88 10.64 -0.21
N LEU A 204 -15.66 10.19 -0.49
CA LEU A 204 -15.37 9.23 -1.54
C LEU A 204 -14.84 7.93 -0.95
N SER A 205 -15.30 6.82 -1.49
CA SER A 205 -14.75 5.49 -1.22
C SER A 205 -14.41 4.83 -2.54
N GLY A 206 -13.38 4.00 -2.55
CA GLY A 206 -12.94 3.33 -3.78
C GLY A 206 -12.35 1.97 -3.53
N ASP A 207 -12.46 1.14 -4.56
CA ASP A 207 -11.88 -0.20 -4.62
C ASP A 207 -11.21 -0.36 -5.99
N THR A 208 -10.08 -1.03 -6.00
CA THR A 208 -9.36 -1.28 -7.23
C THR A 208 -8.73 -2.64 -7.25
N ASP A 209 -8.79 -3.29 -8.40
CA ASP A 209 -8.24 -4.60 -8.67
C ASP A 209 -7.75 -4.66 -10.13
N PHE A 210 -6.44 -4.79 -10.30
CA PHE A 210 -5.75 -4.83 -11.58
C PHE A 210 -4.90 -6.08 -11.72
N THR A 211 -4.77 -6.57 -12.95
CA THR A 211 -3.67 -7.44 -13.37
C THR A 211 -2.77 -6.70 -14.34
N ILE A 212 -1.47 -6.73 -14.11
CA ILE A 212 -0.45 -6.30 -15.05
C ILE A 212 0.19 -7.53 -15.68
N ASN A 213 0.05 -7.67 -17.00
CA ASN A 213 0.64 -8.76 -17.75
C ASN A 213 2.16 -8.65 -17.74
N ASN A 214 2.87 -9.77 -17.54
CA ASN A 214 4.34 -9.79 -17.40
C ASN A 214 4.88 -8.85 -16.30
N GLY A 215 4.04 -8.52 -15.30
CA GLY A 215 4.39 -7.59 -14.23
C GLY A 215 5.60 -8.01 -13.40
N VAL A 216 5.89 -9.31 -13.31
CA VAL A 216 7.05 -9.82 -12.56
C VAL A 216 8.36 -9.29 -13.14
N GLU A 217 8.48 -9.30 -14.47
CA GLU A 217 9.64 -8.75 -15.17
C GLU A 217 9.72 -7.23 -15.02
N LEU A 218 8.57 -6.54 -15.11
CA LEU A 218 8.49 -5.09 -14.92
C LEU A 218 9.00 -4.65 -13.54
N VAL A 219 8.57 -5.33 -12.47
CA VAL A 219 9.02 -5.03 -11.10
C VAL A 219 10.49 -5.42 -10.91
N GLY A 220 10.92 -6.55 -11.47
CA GLY A 220 12.33 -6.97 -11.46
C GLY A 220 13.26 -5.93 -12.10
N ASN A 221 12.79 -5.25 -13.14
CA ASN A 221 13.50 -4.18 -13.86
C ASN A 221 13.31 -2.77 -13.25
N ARG A 222 12.79 -2.68 -12.02
CA ARG A 222 12.57 -1.43 -11.27
C ARG A 222 11.67 -0.41 -11.99
N ILE A 223 10.58 -0.87 -12.62
CA ILE A 223 9.51 -0.05 -13.21
C ILE A 223 10.03 1.27 -13.81
N GLN A 224 10.72 1.21 -14.94
CA GLN A 224 11.25 2.42 -15.59
C GLN A 224 10.20 3.14 -16.42
N SER A 225 9.23 2.40 -16.96
CA SER A 225 8.23 2.91 -17.89
C SER A 225 7.05 1.94 -17.98
N LEU A 226 5.84 2.48 -18.19
CA LEU A 226 4.65 1.68 -18.49
C LEU A 226 4.49 1.36 -19.98
N ARG A 227 5.36 1.89 -20.85
CA ARG A 227 5.34 1.62 -22.30
C ARG A 227 5.52 0.14 -22.60
N GLY A 228 4.71 -0.35 -23.54
CA GLY A 228 4.66 -1.77 -23.92
C GLY A 228 3.96 -2.67 -22.89
N GLN A 229 3.47 -2.13 -21.77
CA GLN A 229 2.75 -2.90 -20.77
C GLN A 229 1.28 -3.06 -21.14
N SER A 230 0.68 -4.13 -20.65
CA SER A 230 -0.75 -4.37 -20.79
C SER A 230 -1.31 -5.00 -19.52
N GLY A 231 -2.63 -4.97 -19.39
CA GLY A 231 -3.28 -5.49 -18.20
C GLY A 231 -4.78 -5.54 -18.33
N THR A 232 -5.41 -5.93 -17.23
CA THR A 232 -6.87 -5.96 -17.10
C THR A 232 -7.26 -5.22 -15.84
N ILE A 233 -8.22 -4.30 -15.98
CA ILE A 233 -8.95 -3.71 -14.86
C ILE A 233 -10.05 -4.72 -14.51
N ARG A 234 -9.87 -5.48 -13.43
CA ARG A 234 -10.90 -6.40 -12.92
C ARG A 234 -11.98 -5.62 -12.18
N ASN A 235 -11.57 -4.62 -11.40
CA ASN A 235 -12.46 -3.63 -10.83
C ASN A 235 -11.73 -2.29 -10.65
N LEU A 236 -12.42 -1.20 -10.93
CA LEU A 236 -12.01 0.13 -10.54
C LEU A 236 -13.27 0.89 -10.18
N ASP A 237 -13.53 1.02 -8.89
CA ASP A 237 -14.73 1.60 -8.34
C ASP A 237 -14.43 2.93 -7.65
N LEU A 238 -15.32 3.90 -7.86
CA LEU A 238 -15.39 5.13 -7.10
C LEU A 238 -16.84 5.41 -6.73
N SER A 239 -17.10 5.59 -5.44
CA SER A 239 -18.44 5.76 -4.90
C SER A 239 -18.52 6.89 -3.90
N THR A 240 -19.73 7.44 -3.76
CA THR A 240 -20.06 8.49 -2.78
C THR A 240 -21.01 7.96 -1.70
N SER A 241 -21.57 6.77 -1.93
CA SER A 241 -22.40 6.00 -1.01
C SER A 241 -22.39 4.53 -1.47
N GLU A 242 -22.94 3.62 -0.68
CA GLU A 242 -23.09 2.20 -1.07
C GLU A 242 -23.88 2.01 -2.39
N LYS A 243 -24.75 2.97 -2.73
CA LYS A 243 -25.66 2.86 -3.89
C LYS A 243 -25.25 3.72 -5.08
N THR A 244 -24.45 4.75 -4.85
CA THR A 244 -24.12 5.77 -5.85
C THR A 244 -22.63 5.74 -6.17
N GLY A 245 -22.28 5.42 -7.42
CA GLY A 245 -20.88 5.31 -7.83
C GLY A 245 -20.71 4.90 -9.28
N ILE A 246 -19.45 4.78 -9.69
CA ILE A 246 -19.03 4.37 -11.02
C ILE A 246 -18.03 3.23 -10.87
N SER A 247 -18.21 2.15 -11.64
CA SER A 247 -17.18 1.13 -11.79
C SER A 247 -16.71 0.99 -13.23
N VAL A 248 -15.43 0.65 -13.41
CA VAL A 248 -14.79 0.46 -14.70
C VAL A 248 -14.12 -0.92 -14.73
N THR A 249 -14.30 -1.64 -15.82
CA THR A 249 -13.69 -2.97 -16.03
C THR A 249 -13.24 -3.12 -17.47
N GLY A 250 -12.22 -3.93 -17.73
CA GLY A 250 -11.79 -4.29 -19.08
C GLY A 250 -10.27 -4.24 -19.30
N PRO A 251 -9.80 -4.75 -20.45
CA PRO A 251 -8.39 -4.74 -20.79
C PRO A 251 -7.88 -3.35 -21.20
N PHE A 252 -6.60 -3.15 -20.97
CA PHE A 252 -5.86 -2.00 -21.47
C PHE A 252 -4.46 -2.40 -21.95
N SER A 253 -3.89 -1.59 -22.83
CA SER A 253 -2.48 -1.68 -23.24
C SER A 253 -1.91 -0.30 -23.47
N VAL A 254 -0.63 -0.14 -23.17
CA VAL A 254 0.14 1.06 -23.42
C VAL A 254 1.14 0.73 -24.51
N ASP A 255 1.13 1.48 -25.61
CA ASP A 255 2.08 1.26 -26.68
C ASP A 255 3.48 1.82 -26.35
N GLN A 256 4.41 1.73 -27.30
CA GLN A 256 5.78 2.21 -27.13
C GLN A 256 5.88 3.75 -27.07
N ASP A 257 4.88 4.46 -27.60
CA ASP A 257 4.79 5.91 -27.53
C ASP A 257 4.16 6.39 -26.20
N GLY A 258 3.72 5.46 -25.35
CA GLY A 258 3.03 5.75 -24.09
C GLY A 258 1.54 5.98 -24.24
N LEU A 259 0.97 5.74 -25.43
CA LEU A 259 -0.44 5.98 -25.71
C LEU A 259 -1.28 4.78 -25.27
N LEU A 260 -2.35 5.07 -24.55
CA LEU A 260 -3.28 4.08 -24.01
C LEU A 260 -4.29 3.62 -25.08
N ASP A 261 -4.44 2.32 -25.23
CA ASP A 261 -5.52 1.65 -25.94
C ASP A 261 -6.31 0.80 -24.93
N ALA A 262 -7.64 0.91 -24.89
CA ALA A 262 -8.47 0.18 -23.93
C ALA A 262 -9.90 -0.07 -24.45
N ASP A 263 -10.46 -1.23 -24.10
CA ASP A 263 -11.86 -1.58 -24.33
C ASP A 263 -12.53 -1.81 -22.97
N LEU A 264 -13.16 -0.76 -22.45
CA LEU A 264 -13.65 -0.70 -21.08
C LEU A 264 -15.18 -0.73 -21.04
N ARG A 265 -15.73 -1.30 -19.98
CA ARG A 265 -17.13 -1.12 -19.60
C ARG A 265 -17.20 -0.23 -18.38
N VAL A 266 -18.00 0.84 -18.49
CA VAL A 266 -18.29 1.75 -17.41
C VAL A 266 -19.71 1.49 -16.93
N THR A 267 -19.86 1.14 -15.66
CA THR A 267 -21.15 0.92 -15.03
C THR A 267 -21.43 2.06 -14.07
N VAL A 268 -22.58 2.71 -14.22
CA VAL A 268 -23.01 3.81 -13.34
C VAL A 268 -24.09 3.29 -12.40
N ARG A 269 -23.81 3.24 -11.09
CA ARG A 269 -24.82 2.87 -10.08
C ARG A 269 -25.54 4.12 -9.60
N ASP A 270 -26.87 4.05 -9.57
CA ASP A 270 -27.75 5.17 -9.24
C ASP A 270 -27.43 6.44 -10.05
N PRO A 271 -27.76 6.45 -11.36
CA PRO A 271 -27.45 7.60 -12.22
C PRO A 271 -28.05 8.92 -11.73
N GLN A 272 -29.22 8.91 -11.11
CA GLN A 272 -29.86 10.14 -10.60
C GLN A 272 -29.15 10.69 -9.36
N GLY A 273 -28.79 9.82 -8.41
CA GLY A 273 -27.98 10.23 -7.27
C GLY A 273 -26.62 10.77 -7.72
N LEU A 274 -25.98 10.11 -8.68
CA LEU A 274 -24.69 10.56 -9.20
C LEU A 274 -24.79 11.90 -9.94
N ALA A 275 -25.87 12.12 -10.70
CA ALA A 275 -26.14 13.41 -11.33
C ALA A 275 -26.31 14.53 -10.30
N THR A 276 -26.97 14.23 -9.18
CA THR A 276 -27.16 15.18 -8.07
C THR A 276 -25.82 15.55 -7.43
N VAL A 277 -24.97 14.55 -7.15
CA VAL A 277 -23.61 14.79 -6.65
C VAL A 277 -22.81 15.64 -7.63
N LEU A 278 -22.72 15.22 -8.89
CA LEU A 278 -21.93 15.92 -9.90
C LEU A 278 -22.46 17.34 -10.15
N GLY A 279 -23.78 17.55 -10.10
CA GLY A 279 -24.39 18.88 -10.19
C GLY A 279 -24.06 19.79 -9.01
N GLY A 280 -23.77 19.23 -7.83
CA GLY A 280 -23.24 19.97 -6.68
C GLY A 280 -21.75 20.32 -6.83
N VAL A 281 -20.96 19.43 -7.43
CA VAL A 281 -19.52 19.62 -7.68
C VAL A 281 -19.25 20.57 -8.85
N LEU A 282 -20.09 20.51 -9.90
CA LEU A 282 -20.05 21.32 -11.12
C LEU A 282 -21.38 22.06 -11.35
N PRO A 283 -21.74 23.07 -10.51
CA PRO A 283 -23.00 23.79 -10.65
C PRO A 283 -23.20 24.42 -12.03
N GLU A 284 -22.10 24.84 -12.67
CA GLU A 284 -22.07 25.44 -14.00
C GLU A 284 -22.49 24.48 -15.13
N LYS A 285 -22.44 23.17 -14.88
CA LYS A 285 -22.85 22.09 -15.80
C LYS A 285 -24.04 21.28 -15.31
N SER A 286 -24.69 21.73 -14.23
CA SER A 286 -25.73 20.95 -13.55
C SER A 286 -26.87 20.55 -14.48
N ARG A 287 -27.30 21.45 -15.39
CA ARG A 287 -28.37 21.16 -16.36
C ARG A 287 -27.96 20.10 -17.37
N GLU A 288 -26.77 20.22 -17.97
CA GLU A 288 -26.26 19.22 -18.93
C GLU A 288 -26.05 17.86 -18.26
N ILE A 289 -25.53 17.85 -17.02
CA ILE A 289 -25.35 16.63 -16.22
C ILE A 289 -26.71 15.97 -15.97
N GLN A 290 -27.70 16.70 -15.43
CA GLN A 290 -29.02 16.14 -15.19
C GLN A 290 -29.64 15.56 -16.46
N GLN A 291 -29.55 16.25 -17.59
CA GLN A 291 -30.08 15.78 -18.87
C GLN A 291 -29.39 14.49 -19.35
N GLY A 292 -28.06 14.43 -19.31
CA GLY A 292 -27.31 13.24 -19.70
C GLY A 292 -27.67 12.02 -18.84
N PHE A 293 -27.72 12.21 -17.52
CA PHE A 293 -27.98 11.12 -16.57
C PHE A 293 -29.46 10.69 -16.51
N MET A 294 -30.41 11.55 -16.87
CA MET A 294 -31.81 11.13 -17.11
C MET A 294 -31.86 10.07 -18.23
N GLY A 295 -31.14 10.30 -19.33
CA GLY A 295 -31.04 9.33 -20.43
C GLY A 295 -30.44 7.99 -19.97
N LEU A 296 -29.42 8.03 -19.10
CA LEU A 296 -28.84 6.83 -18.51
C LEU A 296 -29.81 6.09 -17.59
N SER A 297 -30.62 6.83 -16.82
CA SER A 297 -31.59 6.24 -15.88
C SER A 297 -32.66 5.40 -16.60
N ILE A 298 -32.97 5.71 -17.86
CA ILE A 298 -33.92 4.93 -18.69
C ILE A 298 -33.38 3.53 -18.98
N LEU A 299 -32.05 3.35 -19.02
CA LEU A 299 -31.41 2.07 -19.26
C LEU A 299 -31.39 1.15 -18.01
N GLY A 300 -31.83 1.65 -16.85
CA GLY A 300 -31.96 0.90 -15.61
C GLY A 300 -31.24 1.54 -14.41
N PRO A 301 -31.22 0.86 -13.25
CA PRO A 301 -30.59 1.38 -12.03
C PRO A 301 -29.05 1.28 -12.02
N SER A 302 -28.48 0.49 -12.93
CA SER A 302 -27.02 0.30 -13.05
C SER A 302 -26.59 0.11 -14.51
N PRO A 303 -26.83 1.09 -15.40
CA PRO A 303 -26.49 0.96 -16.81
C PRO A 303 -25.00 0.78 -17.03
N SER A 304 -24.65 -0.08 -17.98
CA SER A 304 -23.27 -0.35 -18.38
C SER A 304 -23.06 0.05 -19.85
N LEU A 305 -22.00 0.82 -20.12
CA LEU A 305 -21.72 1.42 -21.41
C LEU A 305 -20.29 1.09 -21.86
N PRO A 306 -20.07 0.87 -23.17
CA PRO A 306 -18.73 0.70 -23.70
C PRO A 306 -18.00 2.05 -23.76
N LEU A 307 -16.82 2.11 -23.14
CA LEU A 307 -15.85 3.19 -23.24
C LEU A 307 -14.61 2.67 -23.94
N LYS A 308 -14.28 3.27 -25.09
CA LYS A 308 -13.09 2.94 -25.86
C LYS A 308 -12.06 4.03 -25.75
N ILE A 309 -10.82 3.64 -25.51
CA ILE A 309 -9.65 4.50 -25.60
C ILE A 309 -8.82 4.02 -26.79
N VAL A 310 -8.55 4.90 -27.75
CA VAL A 310 -7.71 4.58 -28.91
C VAL A 310 -6.63 5.64 -29.03
N LYS A 311 -5.37 5.25 -28.88
CA LYS A 311 -4.21 6.16 -28.87
C LYS A 311 -4.41 7.35 -27.93
N GLY A 312 -4.86 7.07 -26.71
CA GLY A 312 -5.18 8.04 -25.67
C GLY A 312 -6.52 8.76 -25.86
N LYS A 313 -7.20 8.67 -27.00
CA LYS A 313 -8.48 9.38 -27.22
C LYS A 313 -9.64 8.60 -26.61
N ILE A 314 -10.35 9.21 -25.67
CA ILE A 314 -11.45 8.60 -24.93
C ILE A 314 -12.77 8.84 -25.66
N SER A 315 -13.53 7.77 -25.86
CA SER A 315 -14.88 7.79 -26.43
C SER A 315 -15.83 6.91 -25.63
N LEU A 316 -17.03 7.41 -25.35
CA LEU A 316 -18.13 6.64 -24.77
C LEU A 316 -19.20 6.48 -25.85
N ALA A 317 -19.35 5.26 -26.37
CA ALA A 317 -20.08 5.01 -27.62
C ALA A 317 -19.63 5.96 -28.75
N PHE A 318 -20.45 6.95 -29.12
CA PHE A 318 -20.17 7.94 -30.16
C PHE A 318 -19.69 9.31 -29.62
N ILE A 319 -19.65 9.48 -28.30
CA ILE A 319 -19.33 10.76 -27.64
C ILE A 319 -17.82 10.81 -27.34
N LYS A 320 -17.12 11.83 -27.86
CA LYS A 320 -15.72 12.08 -27.52
C LYS A 320 -15.64 12.77 -26.15
N LEU A 321 -14.93 12.17 -25.20
CA LEU A 321 -14.83 12.68 -23.83
C LEU A 321 -13.54 13.45 -23.56
N GLY A 322 -12.45 13.11 -24.25
CA GLY A 322 -11.17 13.77 -24.03
C GLY A 322 -9.98 12.93 -24.50
N GLN A 323 -8.81 13.22 -23.94
CA GLN A 323 -7.57 12.53 -24.25
C GLN A 323 -6.75 12.28 -22.98
N VAL A 324 -6.20 11.08 -22.85
CA VAL A 324 -5.20 10.71 -21.86
C VAL A 324 -3.81 11.10 -22.40
N PRO A 325 -3.01 11.86 -21.64
CA PRO A 325 -1.63 12.15 -22.03
C PRO A 325 -0.78 10.87 -22.06
N PRO A 326 0.35 10.85 -22.80
CA PRO A 326 1.24 9.70 -22.82
C PRO A 326 1.72 9.33 -21.42
N LEU A 327 1.65 8.03 -21.10
CA LEU A 327 2.17 7.47 -19.87
C LEU A 327 3.68 7.27 -20.01
N GLN A 328 4.43 7.67 -18.99
CA GLN A 328 5.88 7.44 -18.93
C GLN A 328 6.19 6.03 -18.46
#